data_AF-A0A966NC16-F1
#
_entry.id   AF-A0A966NC16-F1
#
_cell.length_a   1.000
_cell.length_b   1.000
_cell.length_c   1.000
_cell.angle_alpha   90.00
_cell.angle_beta   90.00
_cell.angle_gamma   90.00
#
_symmetry.space_group_name_H-M   'P 1'
#
loop_
_entity.id
_entity.type
_entity.pdbx_description
1 polymer ?
#
loop_
_entity_poly.entity_id
_entity_poly.type
_entity_poly.pdbx_seq_one_letter_code
_entity_poly.pdbx_strand_id
1 'polypeptide(L)'
;MNKYLGTAIIIIVVIGGISMGGGLDRAIDLLSLIFVLGVAIGHTLGAKEGENILTRFGDGCVRGGWLGLLVGVTLITGTEYAAQMDFTTLMPALAVSLLSPLYGYFFKLITLQLD
;
A
#
# COMPACT_ATOMS: atom_id res chain seq x y z
N MET A 1 -26.06 -3.94 8.04
CA MET A 1 -25.00 -3.15 8.71
C MET A 1 -24.56 -2.06 7.73
N ASN A 2 -24.43 -0.81 8.17
CA ASN A 2 -24.22 0.32 7.25
C ASN A 2 -22.79 0.30 6.69
N LYS A 3 -22.61 0.03 5.39
CA LYS A 3 -21.29 -0.12 4.76
C LYS A 3 -20.38 1.10 4.98
N TYR A 4 -20.96 2.29 4.98
CA TYR A 4 -20.25 3.54 5.26
C TYR A 4 -19.73 3.64 6.69
N LEU A 5 -20.46 3.10 7.67
CA LEU A 5 -20.01 3.07 9.06
C LEU A 5 -18.81 2.13 9.23
N GLY A 6 -18.83 0.96 8.57
CA GLY A 6 -17.70 0.04 8.56
C GLY A 6 -16.44 0.67 7.95
N THR A 7 -16.58 1.33 6.80
CA THR A 7 -15.48 2.06 6.14
C THR A 7 -14.93 3.18 7.04
N ALA A 8 -15.80 3.95 7.69
CA ALA A 8 -15.36 5.02 8.61
C ALA A 8 -14.54 4.46 9.79
N ILE A 9 -14.95 3.33 10.38
CA ILE A 9 -14.22 2.68 11.47
C ILE A 9 -12.83 2.24 11.00
N ILE A 10 -12.71 1.61 9.82
CA ILE A 10 -11.42 1.19 9.26
C ILE A 10 -10.48 2.39 9.10
N ILE A 11 -10.98 3.48 8.52
CA ILE A 11 -10.20 4.70 8.32
C ILE A 11 -9.73 5.28 9.67
N ILE A 12 -10.62 5.39 10.65
CA ILE A 12 -10.30 5.94 11.98
C ILE A 12 -9.25 5.08 12.69
N VAL A 13 -9.39 3.76 12.66
CA VAL A 13 -8.45 2.85 13.35
C VAL A 13 -7.06 2.91 12.70
N VAL A 14 -6.98 2.88 11.37
CA VAL A 14 -5.70 2.92 10.67
C VAL A 14 -5.01 4.28 10.82
N ILE A 15 -5.73 5.37 10.56
CA ILE A 15 -5.18 6.73 10.69
C ILE A 15 -4.84 7.03 12.16
N GLY A 16 -5.72 6.65 13.10
CA GLY A 16 -5.48 6.81 14.53
C GLY A 16 -4.25 6.04 15.00
N GLY A 17 -4.10 4.78 14.59
CA GLY A 17 -2.94 3.96 14.91
C GLY A 17 -1.63 4.55 14.39
N ILE A 18 -1.61 5.03 13.15
CA ILE A 18 -0.45 5.71 12.55
C ILE A 18 -0.11 7.00 13.31
N SER A 19 -1.11 7.85 13.52
CA SER A 19 -0.96 9.14 14.20
C SER A 19 -0.39 8.98 15.61
N MET A 20 -0.88 8.00 16.37
CA MET A 20 -0.42 7.72 17.73
C MET A 20 0.90 6.95 17.79
N GLY A 21 1.21 6.12 16.79
CA GLY A 21 2.38 5.24 16.80
C GLY A 21 3.67 5.86 16.27
N GLY A 22 3.57 6.82 15.34
CA GLY A 22 4.77 7.41 14.72
C GLY A 22 4.53 8.65 13.87
N GLY A 23 3.30 9.12 13.75
CA GLY A 23 2.96 10.30 12.97
C GLY A 23 2.64 9.99 11.50
N LEU A 24 1.79 10.83 10.90
CA LEU A 24 1.34 10.68 9.51
C LEU A 24 2.45 10.98 8.50
N ASP A 25 3.43 11.82 8.86
CA ASP A 25 4.59 12.17 8.04
C ASP A 25 5.41 10.94 7.62
N ARG A 26 5.50 9.93 8.49
CA ARG A 26 6.25 8.69 8.22
C ARG A 26 5.47 7.66 7.41
N ALA A 27 4.15 7.82 7.32
CA ALA A 27 3.24 6.86 6.72
C ALA A 27 2.59 7.38 5.43
N ILE A 28 3.09 8.50 4.90
CA ILE A 28 2.65 9.07 3.63
C ILE A 28 3.88 9.21 2.74
N ASP A 29 3.93 8.39 1.70
CA ASP A 29 4.98 8.38 0.69
C ASP A 29 4.35 8.29 -0.70
N LEU A 30 4.69 9.25 -1.56
CA LEU A 30 4.07 9.41 -2.88
C LEU A 30 4.47 8.28 -3.84
N LEU A 31 5.74 7.85 -3.82
CA LEU A 31 6.23 6.82 -4.75
C LEU A 31 5.55 5.47 -4.47
N SER A 32 5.44 5.12 -3.20
CA SER A 32 4.75 3.91 -2.74
C SER A 32 3.26 3.94 -3.12
N LEU A 33 2.60 5.10 -3.01
CA LEU A 33 1.22 5.28 -3.46
C LEU A 33 1.06 5.12 -4.98
N ILE A 34 1.95 5.74 -5.77
CA ILE A 34 1.93 5.64 -7.23
C ILE A 34 2.08 4.18 -7.66
N PHE A 35 2.96 3.42 -7.03
CA PHE A 35 3.16 2.01 -7.37
C PHE A 35 1.89 1.19 -7.14
N VAL A 36 1.24 1.38 -5.99
CA VAL A 36 0.00 0.68 -5.62
C VAL A 36 -1.16 1.06 -6.53
N LEU A 37 -1.40 2.36 -6.72
CA LEU A 37 -2.51 2.87 -7.52
C LEU A 37 -2.30 2.61 -9.01
N GLY A 38 -1.07 2.74 -9.52
CA GLY A 38 -0.74 2.48 -10.92
C GLY A 38 -0.99 1.03 -11.32
N VAL A 39 -0.54 0.07 -10.49
CA VAL A 39 -0.83 -1.35 -10.71
C VAL A 39 -2.32 -1.63 -10.54
N ALA A 40 -2.99 -1.02 -9.56
CA ALA A 40 -4.44 -1.20 -9.37
C ALA A 40 -5.25 -0.74 -10.57
N ILE A 41 -4.95 0.45 -11.11
CA ILE A 41 -5.59 0.99 -12.31
C ILE A 41 -5.32 0.06 -13.51
N GLY A 42 -4.05 -0.30 -13.77
CA GLY A 42 -3.71 -1.21 -14.86
C GLY A 42 -4.41 -2.57 -14.75
N HIS A 43 -4.51 -3.11 -13.54
CA HIS A 43 -5.22 -4.36 -13.29
C HIS A 43 -6.73 -4.26 -13.53
N THR A 44 -7.32 -3.11 -13.19
CA THR A 44 -8.73 -2.80 -13.38
C THR A 44 -9.09 -2.60 -14.85
N LEU A 45 -8.22 -1.96 -15.63
CA LEU A 45 -8.40 -1.79 -17.08
C LEU A 45 -8.46 -3.13 -17.83
N GLY A 46 -7.86 -4.18 -17.27
CA GLY A 46 -7.97 -5.54 -17.78
C GLY A 46 -9.23 -6.29 -17.34
N ALA A 47 -10.26 -5.61 -16.82
CA ALA A 47 -11.51 -6.24 -16.40
C ALA A 47 -12.26 -6.88 -17.58
N LYS A 48 -12.83 -8.05 -17.35
CA LYS A 48 -13.70 -8.76 -18.30
C LYS A 48 -15.17 -8.44 -18.02
N GLU A 49 -16.03 -8.68 -19.00
CA GLU A 49 -17.47 -8.55 -18.82
C GLU A 49 -17.96 -9.39 -17.64
N GLY A 50 -18.80 -8.79 -16.78
CA GLY A 50 -19.37 -9.42 -15.59
C GLY A 50 -18.47 -9.39 -14.34
N GLU A 51 -17.23 -8.91 -14.43
CA GLU A 51 -16.38 -8.74 -13.25
C GLU A 51 -16.72 -7.47 -12.46
N ASN A 52 -16.63 -7.55 -11.13
CA ASN A 52 -16.78 -6.38 -10.28
C ASN A 52 -15.51 -5.52 -10.33
N ILE A 53 -15.65 -4.32 -10.90
CA ILE A 53 -14.56 -3.36 -11.10
C ILE A 53 -13.91 -2.96 -9.76
N LEU A 54 -14.71 -2.76 -8.71
CA LEU A 54 -14.23 -2.29 -7.41
C LEU A 54 -13.43 -3.37 -6.67
N THR A 55 -13.93 -4.61 -6.67
CA THR A 55 -13.21 -5.76 -6.12
C THR A 55 -11.91 -6.02 -6.88
N ARG A 56 -11.92 -5.90 -8.22
CA ARG A 56 -10.73 -6.04 -9.06
C ARG A 56 -9.71 -4.93 -8.81
N PHE A 57 -10.15 -3.69 -8.63
CA PHE A 57 -9.28 -2.58 -8.22
C PHE A 57 -8.59 -2.87 -6.88
N GLY A 58 -9.35 -3.33 -5.88
CA GLY A 58 -8.80 -3.74 -4.59
C GLY A 58 -7.76 -4.86 -4.68
N ASP A 59 -8.02 -5.89 -5.51
CA ASP A 59 -7.03 -6.96 -5.77
C ASP A 59 -5.77 -6.41 -6.43
N GLY A 60 -5.94 -5.46 -7.34
CA GLY A 60 -4.87 -4.71 -7.98
C GLY A 60 -4.04 -3.92 -6.97
N CYS A 61 -4.66 -3.29 -5.96
CA CYS A 61 -3.94 -2.60 -4.89
C CYS A 61 -3.04 -3.55 -4.08
N VAL A 62 -3.54 -4.73 -3.70
CA VAL A 62 -2.74 -5.73 -2.95
C VAL A 62 -1.58 -6.23 -3.79
N ARG A 63 -1.84 -6.58 -5.05
CA ARG A 63 -0.78 -7.02 -5.98
C ARG A 63 0.26 -5.92 -6.21
N GLY A 64 -0.19 -4.69 -6.41
CA GLY A 64 0.68 -3.51 -6.51
C GLY A 64 1.52 -3.28 -5.26
N GLY A 65 0.94 -3.44 -4.08
CA GLY A 65 1.65 -3.33 -2.81
C GLY A 65 2.77 -4.37 -2.66
N TRP A 66 2.49 -5.63 -2.96
CA TRP A 66 3.52 -6.67 -2.92
C TRP A 66 4.61 -6.47 -3.98
N LEU A 67 4.25 -6.06 -5.19
CA LEU A 67 5.24 -5.72 -6.22
C LEU A 67 6.10 -4.52 -5.80
N GLY A 68 5.52 -3.50 -5.19
CA GLY A 68 6.24 -2.33 -4.65
C GLY A 68 7.28 -2.74 -3.62
N LEU A 69 6.92 -3.64 -2.69
CA LEU A 69 7.87 -4.19 -1.71
C LEU A 69 9.00 -4.96 -2.39
N LEU A 70 8.67 -5.85 -3.33
CA LEU A 70 9.67 -6.68 -4.02
C LEU A 70 10.66 -5.80 -4.80
N VAL A 71 10.16 -4.79 -5.53
CA VAL A 71 11.00 -3.84 -6.23
C VAL A 71 11.85 -3.04 -5.24
N GLY A 72 11.24 -2.49 -4.20
CA GLY A 72 11.95 -1.70 -3.18
C GLY A 72 13.09 -2.47 -2.52
N VAL A 73 12.82 -3.69 -2.03
CA VAL A 73 13.85 -4.55 -1.41
C VAL A 73 14.94 -4.94 -2.42
N THR A 74 14.58 -5.27 -3.66
CA THR A 74 15.55 -5.59 -4.72
C THR A 74 16.50 -4.41 -4.97
N LEU A 75 15.97 -3.19 -5.03
CA LEU A 75 16.77 -1.99 -5.25
C LEU A 75 17.64 -1.66 -4.04
N ILE A 76 17.09 -1.75 -2.82
CA ILE A 76 17.83 -1.45 -1.57
C ILE A 76 18.99 -2.43 -1.40
N THR A 77 18.76 -3.73 -1.60
CA THR A 77 19.78 -4.76 -1.40
C THR A 77 20.93 -4.68 -2.42
N GLY A 78 20.72 -4.01 -3.55
CA GLY A 78 21.74 -3.77 -4.58
C GLY A 78 22.65 -2.55 -4.32
N THR A 79 22.56 -1.90 -3.16
CA THR A 79 23.25 -0.63 -2.90
C THR A 79 24.49 -0.78 -2.03
N GLU A 80 25.38 0.20 -2.09
CA GLU A 80 26.60 0.22 -1.28
C GLU A 80 26.31 0.36 0.22
N TYR A 81 25.28 1.13 0.60
CA TYR A 81 24.86 1.26 1.99
C TYR A 81 24.28 -0.04 2.57
N ALA A 82 23.67 -0.90 1.74
CA ALA A 82 23.29 -2.25 2.18
C ALA A 82 24.52 -3.13 2.44
N ALA A 83 25.56 -3.04 1.61
CA ALA A 83 26.80 -3.78 1.82
C ALA A 83 27.55 -3.35 3.10
N GLN A 84 27.49 -2.06 3.41
CA GLN A 84 28.10 -1.48 4.61
C GLN A 84 27.23 -1.60 5.86
N MET A 85 26.02 -2.18 5.76
CA MET A 85 25.05 -2.27 6.86
C MET A 85 24.74 -0.90 7.50
N ASP A 86 24.67 0.16 6.68
CA ASP A 86 24.32 1.50 7.16
C ASP A 86 22.80 1.59 7.43
N PHE A 87 22.43 1.28 8.67
CA PHE A 87 21.04 1.32 9.13
C PHE A 87 20.42 2.72 9.13
N THR A 88 21.22 3.78 9.11
CA THR A 88 20.69 5.16 9.06
C THR A 88 20.00 5.45 7.72
N THR A 89 20.47 4.81 6.64
CA THR A 89 19.89 4.91 5.30
C THR A 89 18.97 3.73 4.99
N LEU A 90 19.32 2.53 5.45
CA LEU A 90 18.60 1.29 5.12
C LEU A 90 17.22 1.21 5.76
N MET A 91 17.07 1.61 7.03
CA MET A 91 15.78 1.51 7.74
C MET A 91 14.71 2.45 7.16
N PRO A 92 15.01 3.72 6.82
CA PRO A 92 14.07 4.57 6.10
C PRO A 92 13.63 4.01 4.74
N ALA A 93 14.57 3.47 3.95
CA ALA A 93 14.24 2.91 2.64
C ALA A 93 13.36 1.65 2.76
N LEU A 94 13.65 0.80 3.76
CA LEU A 94 12.82 -0.36 4.07
C LEU A 94 11.42 0.06 4.54
N ALA A 95 11.33 1.09 5.38
CA ALA A 95 10.05 1.63 5.83
C ALA A 95 9.18 2.07 4.64
N VAL A 96 9.74 2.82 3.69
CA VAL A 96 9.04 3.20 2.45
C VAL A 96 8.59 1.97 1.65
N SER A 97 9.45 0.96 1.49
CA SER A 97 9.10 -0.27 0.78
C SER A 97 7.92 -1.00 1.44
N LEU A 98 7.85 -1.02 2.77
CA LEU A 98 6.78 -1.62 3.57
C LEU A 98 5.46 -0.81 3.55
N LEU A 99 5.50 0.49 3.22
CA LEU A 99 4.28 1.27 3.03
C LEU A 99 3.45 0.75 1.84
N SER A 100 4.10 0.18 0.82
CA SER A 100 3.36 -0.28 -0.37
C SER A 100 2.39 -1.45 -0.08
N PRO A 101 2.74 -2.56 0.62
CA PRO A 101 1.75 -3.53 1.08
C PRO A 101 0.70 -2.94 2.03
N LEU A 102 1.11 -2.04 2.94
CA LEU A 102 0.19 -1.40 3.88
C LEU A 102 -0.92 -0.66 3.13
N TYR A 103 -0.57 0.17 2.15
CA TYR A 103 -1.53 0.86 1.29
C TYR A 103 -2.37 -0.11 0.46
N GLY A 104 -1.74 -1.16 -0.09
CA GLY A 104 -2.42 -2.18 -0.88
C GLY A 104 -3.57 -2.83 -0.12
N TYR A 105 -3.31 -3.29 1.11
CA TYR A 105 -4.34 -3.88 1.97
C TYR A 105 -5.34 -2.85 2.50
N PHE A 106 -4.90 -1.64 2.83
CA PHE A 106 -5.80 -0.57 3.25
C PHE A 106 -6.86 -0.27 2.18
N PHE A 107 -6.45 -0.08 0.93
CA PHE A 107 -7.39 0.14 -0.17
C PHE A 107 -8.24 -1.10 -0.44
N LYS A 108 -7.69 -2.32 -0.36
CA LYS A 108 -8.48 -3.55 -0.51
C LYS A 108 -9.61 -3.62 0.50
N LEU A 109 -9.35 -3.34 1.77
CA LEU A 109 -10.38 -3.32 2.82
C LEU A 109 -11.48 -2.32 2.49
N ILE A 110 -11.13 -1.11 2.05
CA ILE A 110 -12.11 -0.10 1.65
C ILE A 110 -12.95 -0.59 0.47
N THR A 111 -12.32 -1.16 -0.56
CA THR A 111 -13.02 -1.64 -1.77
C THR A 111 -14.00 -2.77 -1.44
N LEU A 112 -13.61 -3.73 -0.58
CA LEU A 112 -14.47 -4.81 -0.12
C LEU A 112 -15.69 -4.31 0.65
N GLN A 113 -15.55 -3.24 1.43
CA GLN A 113 -16.69 -2.72 2.19
C GLN A 113 -17.65 -1.90 1.32
N LEU A 114 -17.16 -1.34 0.22
CA LEU A 114 -17.94 -0.48 -0.65
C LEU A 114 -18.65 -1.23 -1.79
N ASP A 115 -18.11 -2.38 -2.18
CA ASP A 115 -18.74 -3.37 -3.08
C ASP A 115 -20.14 -3.76 -2.57
#